data_AF-A0A7C4H1I0-F1
#
_entry.id   AF-A0A7C4H1I0-F1
#
_cell.length_a   1.000
_cell.length_b   1.000
_cell.length_c   1.000
_cell.angle_alpha   90.00
_cell.angle_beta   90.00
_cell.angle_gamma   90.00
#
_symmetry.space_group_name_H-M   'P 1'
#
loop_
_entity.id
_entity.type
_entity.pdbx_description
1 polymer ?
#
loop_
_entity_poly.entity_id
_entity_poly.type
_entity_poly.pdbx_seq_one_letter_code
_entity_poly.pdbx_strand_id
1 'polypeptide(L)'
;RIQKERFPDENEYNKVKGIFKLNKELLLKAKSNTCIMHPLPRVDEISIDVDYDERACYFEQVKNGIPVRATIMSLILGGIK
;
A
#
# COMPACT_ATOMS: atom_id res chain seq x y z
N ARG A 1 -2.74 -5.73 0.97
CA ARG A 1 -2.60 -6.92 1.83
C ARG A 1 -3.75 -7.91 1.71
N ILE A 2 -3.43 -9.21 1.70
CA ILE A 2 -4.38 -10.28 1.99
C ILE A 2 -4.67 -10.24 3.49
N GLN A 3 -5.93 -10.17 3.88
CA GLN A 3 -6.35 -9.92 5.27
C GLN A 3 -6.66 -11.26 5.95
N LYS A 4 -5.75 -11.74 6.81
CA LYS A 4 -5.90 -12.99 7.56
C LYS A 4 -7.22 -13.04 8.34
N GLU A 5 -7.61 -11.90 8.92
CA GLU A 5 -8.81 -11.73 9.72
C GLU A 5 -10.14 -11.93 8.95
N ARG A 6 -10.10 -12.03 7.61
CA ARG A 6 -11.29 -12.24 6.77
C ARG A 6 -11.52 -13.70 6.37
N PHE A 7 -10.62 -14.61 6.74
CA PHE A 7 -10.74 -16.01 6.39
C PHE A 7 -11.41 -16.80 7.53
N PRO A 8 -12.39 -17.66 7.22
CA PRO A 8 -13.04 -18.51 8.21
C PRO A 8 -12.12 -19.66 8.67
N ASP A 9 -11.14 -20.05 7.84
CA ASP A 9 -10.19 -21.12 8.10
C ASP A 9 -8.74 -20.69 7.77
N GLU A 10 -7.79 -21.08 8.61
CA GLU A 10 -6.38 -20.71 8.42
C GLU A 10 -5.74 -21.38 7.19
N ASN A 11 -6.19 -22.57 6.79
CA ASN A 11 -5.65 -23.24 5.60
C ASN A 11 -6.07 -22.52 4.33
N GLU A 12 -7.28 -21.96 4.27
CA GLU A 12 -7.70 -21.10 3.16
C GLU A 12 -6.83 -19.85 3.05
N TYR A 13 -6.52 -19.21 4.18
CA TYR A 13 -5.59 -18.09 4.20
C TYR A 13 -4.20 -18.49 3.71
N ASN A 14 -3.65 -19.62 4.20
CA ASN A 14 -2.32 -20.09 3.84
C ASN A 14 -2.20 -20.45 2.35
N LYS A 15 -3.28 -20.91 1.71
CA LYS A 15 -3.31 -21.18 0.25
C LYS A 15 -3.09 -19.92 -0.58
N VAL A 16 -3.57 -18.76 -0.12
CA VAL A 16 -3.52 -17.51 -0.89
C VAL A 16 -2.43 -16.55 -0.43
N LYS A 17 -1.97 -16.67 0.81
CA LYS A 17 -0.89 -15.87 1.36
C LYS A 17 0.37 -16.01 0.49
N GLY A 18 0.91 -14.88 0.05
CA GLY A 18 2.17 -14.85 -0.69
C GLY A 18 2.08 -15.30 -2.16
N ILE A 19 0.88 -15.52 -2.72
CA ILE A 19 0.73 -15.74 -4.18
C ILE A 19 1.19 -14.52 -4.97
N PHE A 20 0.81 -13.32 -4.51
CA PHE A 20 1.16 -12.07 -5.17
C PHE A 20 2.26 -11.36 -4.37
N LYS A 21 3.47 -11.34 -4.94
CA LYS A 21 4.63 -10.66 -4.37
C LYS A 21 5.25 -9.72 -5.38
N LEU A 22 5.46 -8.48 -4.96
CA LEU A 22 6.20 -7.47 -5.71
C LEU A 22 7.64 -7.42 -5.20
N ASN A 23 8.60 -7.56 -6.10
CA ASN A 23 10.03 -7.43 -5.84
C ASN A 23 10.69 -6.59 -6.94
N LYS A 24 11.97 -6.24 -6.75
CA LYS A 24 12.70 -5.41 -7.72
C LYS A 24 12.82 -6.07 -9.09
N GLU A 25 12.95 -7.40 -9.16
CA GLU A 25 13.06 -8.14 -10.41
C GLU A 25 11.79 -8.02 -11.27
N LEU A 26 10.60 -8.15 -10.66
CA LEU A 26 9.33 -7.96 -11.36
C LEU A 26 9.18 -6.52 -11.86
N LEU A 27 9.69 -5.55 -11.09
CA LEU A 27 9.66 -4.14 -11.43
C LEU A 27 10.57 -3.76 -12.60
N LEU A 28 11.55 -4.59 -12.97
CA LEU A 28 12.34 -4.39 -14.21
C LEU A 28 11.47 -4.48 -15.47
N LYS A 29 10.34 -5.21 -15.39
CA LYS A 29 9.39 -5.35 -16.50
C LYS A 29 8.29 -4.29 -16.47
N ALA A 30 8.21 -3.49 -15.41
CA ALA A 30 7.21 -2.44 -15.26
C ALA A 30 7.63 -1.17 -16.02
N LYS A 31 6.64 -0.33 -16.40
CA LYS A 31 6.92 0.96 -17.02
C LYS A 31 7.70 1.85 -16.06
N SER A 32 8.63 2.66 -16.58
CA SER A 32 9.39 3.64 -15.78
C SER A 32 8.49 4.63 -15.06
N ASN A 33 7.44 5.12 -15.73
CA ASN A 33 6.45 6.04 -15.14
C ASN A 33 5.31 5.31 -14.41
N THR A 34 5.64 4.35 -13.55
CA THR A 34 4.65 3.64 -12.71
C THR A 34 4.78 4.16 -11.27
N CYS A 35 3.68 4.31 -10.54
CA CYS A 35 3.69 4.63 -9.12
C CYS A 35 3.13 3.45 -8.32
N ILE A 36 3.92 2.95 -7.37
CA ILE A 36 3.60 1.79 -6.54
C ILE A 36 2.96 2.30 -5.26
N MET A 37 1.70 1.95 -5.04
CA MET A 37 0.92 2.36 -3.89
C MET A 37 0.56 1.17 -3.00
N HIS A 38 0.41 1.42 -1.70
CA HIS A 38 -0.01 0.41 -0.73
C HIS A 38 -0.63 1.08 0.49
N PRO A 39 -1.83 0.65 0.96
CA PRO A 39 -2.51 1.30 2.09
C PRO A 39 -1.82 1.06 3.44
N LEU A 40 -0.91 0.08 3.51
CA LEU A 40 -0.21 -0.38 4.72
C LEU A 40 -1.17 -0.91 5.82
N PRO A 41 -0.67 -1.63 6.83
CA PRO A 41 0.67 -2.27 6.88
C PRO A 41 0.80 -3.32 5.77
N ARG A 42 2.01 -3.49 5.23
CA ARG A 42 2.35 -4.63 4.34
C ARG A 42 2.85 -5.79 5.19
N VAL A 43 2.67 -7.01 4.71
CA VAL A 43 3.11 -8.26 5.37
C VAL A 43 4.26 -8.88 4.59
N ASP A 44 3.96 -9.41 3.41
CA ASP A 44 4.89 -10.13 2.54
C ASP A 44 4.63 -9.89 1.04
N GLU A 45 3.63 -9.07 0.72
CA GLU A 45 3.20 -8.76 -0.64
C GLU A 45 4.12 -7.77 -1.38
N ILE A 46 4.92 -6.98 -0.67
CA ILE A 46 5.92 -6.06 -1.23
C ILE A 46 7.22 -6.28 -0.48
N SER A 47 8.26 -6.69 -1.19
CA SER A 47 9.59 -6.91 -0.64
C SER A 47 10.29 -5.58 -0.30
N ILE A 48 11.19 -5.63 0.70
CA ILE A 48 11.88 -4.43 1.24
C ILE A 48 12.82 -3.80 0.21
N ASP A 49 13.33 -4.58 -0.74
CA ASP A 49 14.15 -4.08 -1.85
C ASP A 49 13.41 -3.07 -2.75
N VAL A 50 12.08 -3.11 -2.76
CA VAL A 50 11.23 -2.15 -3.48
C VAL A 50 11.23 -0.76 -2.83
N ASP A 51 11.59 -0.63 -1.55
CA ASP A 51 11.60 0.65 -0.82
C ASP A 51 12.57 1.68 -1.42
N TYR A 52 13.62 1.18 -2.06
CA TYR A 52 14.66 1.98 -2.69
C TYR A 52 14.36 2.29 -4.16
N ASP A 53 13.26 1.77 -4.71
CA ASP A 53 12.82 2.09 -6.05
C ASP A 53 12.14 3.46 -6.05
N GLU A 54 12.52 4.36 -6.98
CA GLU A 54 11.95 5.71 -7.09
C GLU A 54 10.42 5.71 -7.31
N ARG A 55 9.89 4.59 -7.82
CA ARG A 55 8.46 4.38 -8.06
C ARG A 55 7.69 4.03 -6.78
N ALA A 56 8.37 3.78 -5.66
CA ALA A 56 7.75 3.42 -4.39
C ALA A 56 7.06 4.61 -3.69
N CYS A 57 5.80 4.84 -4.02
CA CYS A 57 5.03 6.00 -3.55
C CYS A 57 4.31 5.79 -2.21
N TYR A 58 4.27 4.57 -1.65
CA TYR A 58 3.40 4.25 -0.51
C TYR A 58 3.75 4.99 0.80
N PHE A 59 5.00 5.41 1.00
CA PHE A 59 5.34 6.27 2.14
C PHE A 59 4.82 7.70 1.95
N GLU A 60 4.96 8.23 0.74
CA GLU A 60 4.42 9.54 0.39
C GLU A 60 2.88 9.54 0.46
N GLN A 61 2.24 8.45 0.01
CA GLN A 61 0.81 8.22 0.17
C GLN A 61 0.35 8.34 1.63
N VAL A 62 1.06 7.71 2.58
CA VAL A 62 0.70 7.81 4.01
C VAL A 62 0.87 9.22 4.55
N LYS A 63 1.97 9.90 4.18
CA LYS A 63 2.19 11.31 4.55
C LYS A 63 1.07 12.20 4.02
N ASN A 64 0.69 12.02 2.75
CA ASN A 64 -0.43 12.73 2.11
C ASN A 64 -1.78 12.50 2.80
N GLY A 65 -1.96 11.37 3.49
CA GLY A 65 -3.16 11.10 4.28
C GLY A 65 -3.37 12.08 5.44
N ILE A 66 -2.32 12.69 5.98
CA ILE A 66 -2.41 13.67 7.07
C ILE A 66 -3.10 14.98 6.62
N PRO A 67 -2.56 15.73 5.64
CA PRO A 67 -3.20 16.96 5.18
C PRO A 67 -4.57 16.68 4.56
N VAL A 68 -4.76 15.56 3.85
CA VAL A 68 -6.07 15.19 3.30
C VAL A 68 -7.13 15.07 4.39
N ARG A 69 -6.84 14.34 5.49
CA ARG A 69 -7.78 14.20 6.60
C ARG A 69 -8.02 15.53 7.31
N ALA A 70 -6.97 16.31 7.56
CA ALA A 70 -7.10 17.63 8.18
C ALA A 70 -8.00 18.56 7.36
N THR A 71 -7.83 18.60 6.04
CA THR A 71 -8.66 19.39 5.14
C THR A 71 -10.11 18.91 5.14
N ILE A 72 -10.34 17.59 5.03
CA ILE A 72 -11.71 17.03 5.07
C ILE A 72 -12.40 17.41 6.38
N MET A 73 -11.71 17.26 7.53
CA MET A 73 -12.25 17.65 8.83
C MET A 73 -12.57 19.14 8.89
N SER A 74 -11.68 19.98 8.37
CA SER A 74 -11.88 21.43 8.36
C SER A 74 -13.06 21.86 7.48
N LEU A 75 -13.24 21.24 6.31
CA LEU A 75 -14.41 21.49 5.44
C LEU A 75 -15.72 21.10 6.12
N ILE A 76 -15.76 19.94 6.79
CA ILE A 76 -16.97 19.46 7.49
C ILE A 76 -17.31 20.37 8.68
N LEU A 77 -16.30 20.86 9.40
CA LEU A 77 -16.48 21.69 10.60
C LEU A 77 -16.58 23.20 10.29
N GLY A 78 -16.53 23.61 9.02
CA GLY A 78 -16.61 25.01 8.60
C GLY A 78 -15.34 25.83 8.89
N GLY A 79 -14.20 25.19 9.10
CA GLY A 79 -12.90 25.82 9.35
C GLY A 79 -12.21 26.35 8.09
N ILE A 80 -12.63 25.90 6.90
CA ILE A 80 -12.25 26.43 5.59
C ILE A 80 -13.55 26.76 4.84
N LYS A 81 -13.63 27.96 4.27
CA LYS A 81 -14.68 28.36 3.34
C LYS A 81 -14.24 28.13 1.90
#